data_AF-A0A024WQ35-F1
#
_entry.id   AF-A0A024WQ35-F1
#
_cell.length_a   1.000
_cell.length_b   1.000
_cell.length_c   1.000
_cell.angle_alpha   90.00
_cell.angle_beta   90.00
_cell.angle_gamma   90.00
#
_symmetry.space_group_name_H-M   'P 1'
#
loop_
_entity.id
_entity.type
_entity.pdbx_description
1 polymer ?
#
loop_
_entity_poly.entity_id
_entity_poly.type
_entity_poly.pdbx_seq_one_letter_code
_entity_poly.pdbx_strand_id
1 'polypeptide(L)'
;MLSVHKDNESGKFQVVCEKKKNTSYWEIGENVYLKNINQNGYLSTSKSYEFNQYNCHNCPIMYHLEACILKYSYPRDDQKWRAKSGVIIANFSDDKNDKVNRDEL
;
A
#
# COMPACT_ATOMS: atom_id res chain seq x y z
N MET A 1 19.82 0.59 -15.28
CA MET A 1 18.90 -0.05 -16.25
C MET A 1 17.82 -0.77 -15.44
N LEU A 2 16.58 -0.26 -15.43
CA LEU A 2 15.44 -0.92 -14.78
C LEU A 2 15.03 -2.10 -15.67
N SER A 3 15.50 -3.31 -15.33
CA SER A 3 15.10 -4.53 -16.03
C SER A 3 13.79 -5.03 -15.46
N VAL A 4 12.73 -5.04 -16.28
CA VAL A 4 11.38 -5.50 -15.93
C VAL A 4 11.34 -7.02 -15.67
N HIS A 5 12.40 -7.75 -16.04
CA HIS A 5 12.47 -9.21 -15.94
C HIS A 5 13.29 -9.74 -14.76
N LYS A 6 13.86 -8.87 -13.93
CA LYS A 6 14.57 -9.32 -12.73
C LYS A 6 13.57 -9.32 -11.57
N ASP A 7 13.30 -10.49 -11.00
CA ASP A 7 12.45 -10.59 -9.81
C ASP A 7 13.07 -9.72 -8.71
N ASN A 8 12.36 -8.64 -8.38
CA ASN A 8 12.80 -7.71 -7.36
C ASN A 8 12.13 -8.11 -6.05
N GLU A 9 12.66 -9.18 -5.45
CA GLU A 9 12.23 -9.67 -4.14
C GLU A 9 12.18 -8.54 -3.10
N SER A 10 13.07 -7.54 -3.20
CA SER A 10 13.09 -6.39 -2.27
C SER A 10 11.84 -5.51 -2.35
N GLY A 11 11.11 -5.55 -3.47
CA GLY A 11 9.86 -4.82 -3.69
C GLY A 11 8.61 -5.58 -3.25
N LYS A 12 8.72 -6.80 -2.70
CA LYS A 12 7.56 -7.59 -2.27
C LYS A 12 7.11 -7.22 -0.85
N PHE A 13 5.83 -6.88 -0.73
CA PHE A 13 5.17 -6.59 0.54
C PHE A 13 3.99 -7.52 0.77
N GLN A 14 3.88 -8.05 1.98
CA GLN A 14 2.69 -8.69 2.48
C GLN A 14 1.72 -7.62 2.99
N VAL A 15 0.48 -7.65 2.51
CA VAL A 15 -0.62 -6.84 3.06
C VAL A 15 -1.16 -7.53 4.31
N VAL A 16 -1.13 -6.82 5.45
CA VAL A 16 -1.64 -7.30 6.73
C VAL A 16 -2.83 -6.43 7.12
N CYS A 17 -4.04 -6.98 7.06
CA CYS A 17 -5.25 -6.24 7.43
C CYS A 17 -5.29 -5.98 8.94
N GLU A 18 -5.67 -4.77 9.37
CA GLU A 18 -5.82 -4.44 10.80
C GLU A 18 -6.90 -5.31 11.46
N LYS A 19 -8.02 -5.51 10.77
CA LYS A 19 -9.10 -6.38 11.21
C LYS A 19 -9.02 -7.70 10.43
N LYS A 20 -8.92 -8.81 11.14
CA LYS A 20 -9.03 -10.14 10.53
C LYS A 20 -10.46 -10.34 10.05
N LYS A 21 -10.62 -10.50 8.75
CA LYS A 21 -11.89 -10.91 8.12
C LYS A 21 -11.82 -12.40 7.77
N ASN A 22 -12.98 -13.00 7.55
CA ASN A 22 -13.09 -14.33 6.95
C ASN A 22 -12.80 -14.32 5.44
N THR A 23 -12.57 -13.14 4.85
CA THR A 23 -12.22 -12.95 3.44
C THR A 23 -10.72 -12.72 3.29
N SER A 24 -10.15 -13.17 2.17
CA SER A 24 -8.71 -13.06 1.89
C SER A 24 -8.30 -11.75 1.20
N TYR A 25 -9.24 -10.81 1.00
CA TYR A 25 -9.02 -9.59 0.23
C TYR A 25 -9.24 -8.34 1.09
N TRP A 26 -8.35 -7.36 0.94
CA TRP A 26 -8.52 -6.02 1.50
C TRP A 26 -9.49 -5.18 0.66
N GLU A 27 -10.14 -4.21 1.30
CA GLU A 27 -11.04 -3.25 0.65
C GLU A 27 -10.51 -1.82 0.78
N ILE A 28 -10.97 -0.94 -0.11
CA ILE A 28 -10.69 0.50 -0.01
C ILE A 28 -11.28 1.05 1.30
N GLY A 29 -10.58 1.99 1.92
CA GLY A 29 -11.00 2.60 3.18
C GLY A 29 -10.62 1.78 4.42
N GLU A 30 -10.14 0.56 4.26
CA GLU A 30 -9.63 -0.26 5.36
C GLU A 30 -8.19 0.07 5.70
N ASN A 31 -7.87 -0.05 6.99
CA ASN A 31 -6.53 0.08 7.48
C ASN A 31 -5.76 -1.23 7.27
N VAL A 32 -4.55 -1.10 6.75
CA VAL A 32 -3.61 -2.20 6.56
C VAL A 32 -2.21 -1.80 7.00
N TYR A 33 -1.36 -2.80 7.14
CA TYR A 33 0.07 -2.66 7.30
C TYR A 33 0.77 -3.32 6.11
N LEU A 34 1.85 -2.71 5.63
CA LEU A 34 2.62 -3.23 4.50
C LEU A 34 3.94 -3.78 5.03
N LYS A 35 4.04 -5.11 5.14
CA LYS A 35 5.22 -5.79 5.67
C LYS A 35 6.17 -6.20 4.55
N ASN A 36 7.38 -5.67 4.52
CA ASN A 36 8.39 -6.10 3.57
C ASN A 36 8.84 -7.54 3.91
N ILE A 37 8.80 -8.44 2.93
CA ILE A 37 9.06 -9.87 3.15
C ILE A 37 10.54 -10.11 3.50
N ASN A 38 11.45 -9.39 2.86
CA ASN A 38 12.89 -9.61 3.02
C ASN A 38 13.46 -8.92 4.25
N GLN A 39 13.01 -7.70 4.52
CA GLN A 39 13.51 -6.91 5.65
C GLN A 39 12.79 -7.22 6.96
N ASN A 40 11.68 -7.97 6.91
CA ASN A 40 10.85 -8.35 8.04
C ASN A 40 10.47 -7.13 8.91
N GLY A 41 10.05 -6.05 8.26
CA GLY A 41 9.63 -4.80 8.88
C GLY A 41 8.43 -4.19 8.15
N TYR A 42 7.86 -3.14 8.72
CA TYR A 42 6.67 -2.49 8.17
C TYR A 42 7.02 -1.15 7.53
N LEU A 43 6.37 -0.83 6.42
CA LEU A 43 6.43 0.51 5.84
C LEU A 43 5.86 1.51 6.84
N SER A 44 6.65 2.52 7.19
CA SER A 44 6.30 3.56 8.15
C SER A 44 6.64 4.94 7.61
N THR A 45 6.03 5.95 8.22
CA THR A 45 6.39 7.35 8.06
C THR A 45 6.22 8.08 9.38
N SER A 46 6.98 9.16 9.61
CA SER A 46 6.88 9.94 10.85
C SER A 46 7.13 11.42 10.59
N LYS A 47 6.36 12.27 11.27
CA LYS A 47 6.56 13.73 11.28
C LYS A 47 7.92 14.15 11.85
N SER A 48 8.53 13.31 12.70
CA SER A 48 9.87 13.58 13.25
C SER A 48 10.95 13.58 12.18
N TYR A 49 10.70 12.96 11.02
CA TYR A 49 11.62 12.86 9.89
C TYR A 49 11.08 13.63 8.67
N GLU A 50 10.38 14.73 8.91
CA GLU A 50 9.97 15.66 7.85
C GLU A 50 11.20 16.39 7.28
N PHE A 51 11.31 16.43 5.95
CA PHE A 51 12.40 17.13 5.27
C PHE A 51 12.26 18.64 5.42
N ASN A 52 13.30 19.29 5.91
CA ASN A 52 13.37 20.72 6.11
C ASN A 52 14.79 21.25 5.87
N GLN A 53 14.99 22.56 5.93
CA GLN A 53 16.30 23.18 5.64
C GLN A 53 17.41 22.78 6.64
N TYR A 54 17.06 22.25 7.82
CA TYR A 54 18.04 21.82 8.81
C TYR A 54 18.59 20.42 8.52
N ASN A 55 17.77 19.50 8.01
CA ASN A 55 18.17 18.11 7.71
C ASN A 55 18.37 17.85 6.20
N CYS A 56 18.01 18.80 5.34
CA CYS A 56 18.12 18.72 3.88
C CYS A 56 18.39 20.13 3.31
N HIS A 57 19.66 20.45 3.04
CA HIS A 57 20.04 21.76 2.51
C HIS A 57 19.56 21.92 1.04
N ASN A 58 18.92 23.05 0.70
CA ASN A 58 18.30 23.29 -0.60
C ASN A 58 17.32 22.17 -1.02
N CYS A 59 16.50 21.70 -0.06
CA CYS A 59 15.68 20.53 -0.28
C CYS A 59 14.62 20.72 -1.39
N PRO A 60 14.58 19.87 -2.42
CA PRO A 60 13.53 19.94 -3.45
C PRO A 60 12.18 19.37 -2.97
N ILE A 61 12.17 18.70 -1.82
CA ILE A 61 11.01 17.97 -1.25
C ILE A 61 10.68 18.48 0.16
N MET A 62 10.82 19.79 0.38
CA MET A 62 10.47 20.44 1.65
C MET A 62 9.09 20.00 2.15
N TYR A 63 9.00 19.71 3.46
CA TYR A 63 7.79 19.29 4.17
C TYR A 63 7.25 17.89 3.80
N HIS A 64 7.94 17.15 2.93
CA HIS A 64 7.61 15.76 2.71
C HIS A 64 8.10 14.92 3.89
N LEU A 65 7.39 13.84 4.17
CA LEU A 65 7.81 12.88 5.20
C LEU A 65 8.71 11.81 4.58
N GLU A 66 9.72 11.39 5.33
CA GLU A 66 10.47 10.18 5.03
C GLU A 66 9.54 8.96 5.10
N ALA A 67 9.68 8.05 4.13
CA ALA A 67 9.09 6.72 4.16
C ALA A 67 10.20 5.68 4.29
N CYS A 68 10.12 4.82 5.29
CA CYS A 68 11.15 3.83 5.60
C CYS A 68 10.54 2.51 6.06
N ILE A 69 11.36 1.46 6.13
CA ILE A 69 10.94 0.17 6.68
C ILE A 69 11.47 0.08 8.11
N LEU A 70 10.57 0.06 9.08
CA LEU A 70 10.93 -0.09 10.49
C LEU A 70 10.78 -1.54 10.93
N LYS A 71 11.84 -2.09 11.52
CA LYS A 71 11.89 -3.47 12.01
C LYS A 71 11.24 -3.55 13.39
N TYR A 72 9.95 -3.87 13.41
CA TYR A 72 9.21 -4.22 14.62
C TYR A 72 8.60 -5.61 14.49
N SER A 73 8.50 -6.32 15.61
CA SER A 73 7.87 -7.64 15.67
C SER A 73 6.35 -7.59 15.48
N TYR A 74 5.72 -6.45 15.76
CA TYR A 74 4.28 -6.20 15.62
C TYR A 74 4.03 -4.83 14.98
N PRO A 75 2.90 -4.66 14.26
CA PRO A 75 2.54 -3.40 13.63
C PRO A 75 2.18 -2.32 14.66
N ARG A 76 2.50 -1.06 14.35
CA ARG A 76 2.23 0.13 15.16
C ARG A 76 1.39 1.16 14.40
N ASP A 77 0.83 2.13 15.12
CA ASP A 77 -0.08 3.12 14.51
C ASP A 77 0.57 4.00 13.44
N ASP A 78 1.87 4.31 13.56
CA ASP A 78 2.65 5.06 12.56
C ASP A 78 2.90 4.25 11.26
N GLN A 79 2.62 2.95 11.28
CA GLN A 79 2.74 2.03 10.13
C GLN A 79 1.40 1.72 9.47
N LYS A 80 0.32 2.39 9.91
CA LYS A 80 -1.04 2.15 9.44
C LYS A 80 -1.30 2.93 8.15
N TRP A 81 -1.65 2.20 7.10
CA TRP A 81 -1.96 2.77 5.79
C TRP A 81 -3.42 2.52 5.43
N ARG A 82 -3.99 3.43 4.64
CA ARG A 82 -5.35 3.29 4.12
C ARG A 82 -5.38 3.78 2.69
N ALA A 83 -5.85 2.92 1.77
CA ALA A 83 -6.17 3.35 0.42
C ALA A 83 -7.34 4.34 0.49
N LYS A 84 -7.08 5.61 0.15
CA LYS A 84 -8.09 6.70 0.21
C LYS A 84 -8.73 6.97 -1.15
N SER A 85 -7.95 6.93 -2.22
CA SER A 85 -8.37 7.28 -3.58
C SER A 85 -7.54 6.50 -4.60
N GLY A 86 -8.14 6.16 -5.73
CA GLY A 86 -7.49 5.44 -6.82
C GLY A 86 -8.53 4.89 -7.81
N VAL A 87 -8.06 4.39 -8.95
CA VAL A 87 -8.88 3.65 -9.91
C VAL A 87 -8.69 2.16 -9.62
N ILE A 88 -9.75 1.45 -9.24
CA ILE A 88 -9.72 0.00 -9.11
C ILE A 88 -9.93 -0.60 -10.50
N ILE A 89 -8.96 -1.36 -10.97
CA ILE A 89 -9.14 -2.18 -12.15
C ILE A 89 -9.62 -3.56 -11.67
N ALA A 90 -10.92 -3.80 -11.81
CA ALA A 90 -11.46 -5.14 -11.62
C ALA A 90 -11.12 -5.97 -12.87
N ASN A 91 -10.24 -6.96 -12.74
CA ASN A 91 -10.14 -8.00 -13.75
C ASN A 91 -11.38 -8.89 -13.60
N PHE A 92 -12.32 -8.73 -14.54
CA PHE A 92 -13.45 -9.63 -14.72
C PHE A 92 -12.92 -11.02 -15.07
N SER A 93 -13.03 -11.95 -14.14
CA SER A 93 -13.05 -13.38 -14.46
C SER A 93 -14.16 -14.02 -13.63
N ASP A 94 -15.37 -13.96 -14.18
CA ASP A 94 -16.17 -15.17 -14.39
C ASP A 94 -17.31 -14.84 -15.37
N ASP A 95 -17.24 -15.42 -16.57
CA ASP A 95 -18.34 -15.52 -17.52
C ASP A 95 -19.59 -16.06 -16.81
N LYS A 96 -20.64 -15.25 -16.65
CA LYS A 96 -22.03 -15.74 -16.60
C LYS A 96 -22.97 -14.80 -17.35
N ASN A 97 -23.47 -15.32 -18.47
CA ASN A 97 -24.62 -14.89 -19.25
C ASN A 97 -25.66 -14.05 -18.48
N ASP A 98 -25.60 -12.73 -18.61
CA ASP A 98 -26.78 -11.89 -18.42
C ASP A 98 -27.17 -11.31 -19.77
N LYS A 99 -28.12 -12.01 -20.43
CA LYS A 99 -28.90 -11.42 -21.52
C LYS A 99 -29.70 -10.27 -20.91
N VAL A 100 -29.23 -9.03 -21.11
CA VAL A 100 -30.02 -7.83 -20.83
C VAL A 100 -31.18 -7.81 -21.84
N ASN A 101 -32.34 -8.31 -21.41
CA ASN A 101 -33.58 -8.15 -22.15
C ASN A 101 -34.04 -6.70 -21.95
N ARG A 102 -34.05 -5.94 -23.04
CA ARG A 102 -34.14 -4.49 -23.05
C ARG A 102 -35.58 -4.03 -23.34
N ASP A 103 -36.54 -4.65 -22.67
CA ASP A 103 -37.96 -4.27 -22.72
C ASP A 103 -38.39 -3.79 -21.34
N GLU A 104 -38.00 -2.55 -21.02
CA GLU A 104 -38.66 -1.65 -20.07
C GLU A 104 -38.00 -0.27 -20.18
N LEU A 105 -38.44 0.49 -21.19
CA LEU A 105 -38.27 1.95 -21.32
C LEU A 105 -39.36 2.51 -22.22
#